data_AF-A0A4U5TSV6-F1
#
_entry.id   AF-A0A4U5TSV6-F1
#
_cell.length_a   1.000
_cell.length_b   1.000
_cell.length_c   1.000
_cell.angle_alpha   90.00
_cell.angle_beta   90.00
_cell.angle_gamma   90.00
#
_symmetry.space_group_name_H-M   'P 1'
#
loop_
_entity.id
_entity.type
_entity.pdbx_description
1 polymer ?
#
loop_
_entity_poly.entity_id
_entity_poly.type
_entity_poly.pdbx_seq_one_letter_code
_entity_poly.pdbx_strand_id
1 'polypeptide(L)'
;MKYFKFILFILIASTPILNIQAQKIVEFSQYKIVENEYGNKYLEIQPHSRVSPSDPKYNRNTGVYGVLICYEVNGKQKAARQDMTYKLANKGKYSFYLCGSSSRLGNVSVEYFNLKDLPKNQWPEKSKCF
;
A
#
# COMPACT_ATOMS: atom_id res chain seq x y z
N MET A 1 37.22 59.78 -23.58
CA MET A 1 37.09 58.43 -24.16
C MET A 1 36.60 57.50 -23.06
N LYS A 2 35.33 57.10 -23.13
CA LYS A 2 34.85 55.78 -23.56
C LYS A 2 35.18 54.69 -22.52
N TYR A 3 34.24 54.41 -21.63
CA TYR A 3 33.38 53.20 -21.62
C TYR A 3 34.21 51.91 -21.44
N PHE A 4 34.16 51.31 -20.24
CA PHE A 4 33.25 50.20 -19.92
C PHE A 4 33.90 48.85 -20.29
N LYS A 5 33.62 47.79 -19.49
CA LYS A 5 33.91 46.34 -19.71
C LYS A 5 35.18 45.82 -19.02
N PHE A 6 35.22 44.66 -18.37
CA PHE A 6 34.23 43.59 -18.15
C PHE A 6 34.67 42.86 -16.85
N ILE A 7 33.82 42.85 -15.81
CA ILE A 7 34.00 41.97 -14.65
C ILE A 7 33.55 40.57 -15.09
N LEU A 8 34.48 39.62 -15.14
CA LEU A 8 34.18 38.21 -15.41
C LEU A 8 33.72 37.54 -14.10
N PHE A 9 32.44 37.65 -13.79
CA PHE A 9 31.80 36.88 -12.72
C PHE A 9 31.54 35.46 -13.25
N ILE A 10 32.36 34.49 -12.83
CA ILE A 10 32.12 33.07 -13.09
C ILE A 10 30.93 32.65 -12.23
N LEU A 11 29.73 32.66 -12.83
CA LEU A 11 28.53 32.10 -12.22
C LEU A 11 28.62 30.57 -12.31
N ILE A 12 29.08 29.94 -11.24
CA ILE A 12 28.99 28.49 -11.07
C ILE A 12 27.50 28.16 -10.92
N ALA A 13 26.91 27.64 -11.99
CA ALA A 13 25.55 27.16 -12.01
C ALA A 13 25.43 25.93 -11.09
N SER A 14 25.05 26.17 -9.83
CA SER A 14 24.61 25.12 -8.93
C SER A 14 23.26 24.60 -9.43
N THR A 15 23.27 23.44 -10.09
CA THR A 15 22.03 22.73 -10.40
C THR A 15 21.35 22.33 -9.09
N PRO A 16 20.03 22.56 -8.94
CA PRO A 16 19.33 22.03 -7.78
C PRO A 16 19.29 20.50 -7.94
N ILE A 17 19.98 19.81 -7.05
CA ILE A 17 19.79 18.38 -6.84
C ILE A 17 18.35 18.24 -6.36
N LEU A 18 17.45 17.90 -7.30
CA LEU A 18 16.11 17.44 -6.99
C LEU A 18 16.27 16.18 -6.15
N ASN A 19 16.21 16.34 -4.82
CA ASN A 19 16.00 15.26 -3.88
C ASN A 19 14.63 14.64 -4.20
N ILE A 20 14.61 13.72 -5.16
CA ILE A 20 13.49 12.82 -5.35
C ILE A 20 13.52 11.90 -4.13
N GLN A 21 12.83 12.32 -3.06
CA GLN A 21 12.59 11.47 -1.92
C GLN A 21 11.95 10.18 -2.43
N ALA A 22 12.58 9.05 -2.14
CA ALA A 22 12.01 7.74 -2.39
C ALA A 22 10.65 7.70 -1.71
N GLN A 23 9.58 7.70 -2.50
CA GLN A 23 8.23 7.55 -1.97
C GLN A 23 8.17 6.19 -1.27
N LYS A 24 8.06 6.21 0.06
CA LYS A 24 7.48 5.11 0.81
C LYS A 24 6.16 4.78 0.08
N ILE A 25 5.91 3.51 -0.25
CA ILE A 25 4.61 3.15 -0.84
C ILE A 25 3.58 3.34 0.28
N VAL A 26 3.00 4.54 0.37
CA VAL A 26 2.03 4.92 1.40
C VAL A 26 0.60 4.76 0.90
N GLU A 27 0.39 4.61 -0.42
CA GLU A 27 -0.95 4.57 -1.01
C GLU A 27 -1.25 3.21 -1.66
N PHE A 28 -2.06 2.42 -0.97
CA PHE A 28 -2.77 1.31 -1.58
C PHE A 28 -3.86 1.87 -2.50
N SER A 29 -4.11 1.21 -3.63
CA SER A 29 -5.37 1.44 -4.35
C SER A 29 -6.51 1.03 -3.42
N GLN A 30 -7.67 1.71 -3.51
CA GLN A 30 -8.87 1.23 -2.82
C GLN A 30 -9.07 -0.27 -3.11
N TYR A 31 -9.38 -1.04 -2.07
CA TYR A 31 -9.64 -2.47 -2.24
C TYR A 31 -10.88 -2.68 -3.11
N LYS A 32 -10.94 -3.84 -3.76
CA LYS A 32 -12.09 -4.25 -4.57
C LYS A 32 -12.69 -5.52 -4.02
N ILE A 33 -14.01 -5.62 -4.06
CA ILE A 33 -14.70 -6.89 -3.86
C ILE A 33 -14.95 -7.49 -5.24
N VAL A 34 -14.44 -8.70 -5.45
CA VAL A 34 -14.59 -9.44 -6.70
C VAL A 34 -15.33 -10.74 -6.43
N GLU A 35 -16.08 -11.20 -7.42
CA GLU A 35 -16.77 -12.48 -7.40
C GLU A 35 -16.16 -13.38 -8.47
N ASN A 36 -15.91 -14.65 -8.13
CA ASN A 36 -15.44 -15.63 -9.11
C ASN A 36 -16.61 -16.34 -9.81
N GLU A 37 -16.30 -17.21 -10.77
CA GLU A 37 -17.29 -18.00 -11.52
C GLU A 37 -18.20 -18.90 -10.66
N TYR A 38 -17.79 -19.21 -9.43
CA TYR A 38 -18.56 -20.01 -8.47
C TYR A 38 -19.41 -19.15 -7.52
N GLY A 39 -19.44 -17.84 -7.71
CA GLY A 39 -20.13 -16.88 -6.85
C GLY A 39 -19.41 -16.57 -5.53
N ASN A 40 -18.16 -17.03 -5.36
CA ASN A 40 -17.38 -16.79 -4.15
C ASN A 40 -16.83 -15.37 -4.16
N LYS A 41 -16.97 -14.66 -3.04
CA LYS A 41 -16.56 -13.25 -2.89
C LYS A 41 -15.19 -13.14 -2.26
N TYR A 42 -14.33 -12.34 -2.87
CA TYR A 42 -12.96 -12.09 -2.45
C TYR A 42 -12.72 -10.58 -2.34
N LEU A 43 -11.90 -10.22 -1.37
CA LEU A 43 -11.30 -8.91 -1.26
C LEU A 43 -9.96 -8.92 -2.00
N GLU A 44 -9.77 -8.03 -2.96
CA GLU A 44 -8.50 -7.81 -3.66
C GLU A 44 -7.89 -6.46 -3.28
N ILE A 45 -6.61 -6.49 -2.90
CA ILE A 45 -5.80 -5.31 -2.59
C ILE A 45 -4.62 -5.26 -3.55
N GLN A 46 -4.40 -4.10 -4.14
CA GLN A 46 -3.27 -3.83 -5.02
C GLN A 46 -2.60 -2.49 -4.68
N PRO A 47 -1.26 -2.40 -4.64
CA PRO A 47 -0.58 -1.12 -4.44
C PRO A 47 -0.81 -0.18 -5.63
N HIS A 48 -0.89 1.14 -5.40
CA HIS A 48 -1.11 2.11 -6.48
C HIS A 48 0.07 2.15 -7.47
N SER A 49 1.30 2.03 -6.96
CA SER A 49 2.51 1.88 -7.77
C SER A 49 3.04 0.46 -7.68
N ARG A 50 3.11 -0.26 -8.81
CA ARG A 50 3.90 -1.49 -8.92
C ARG A 50 5.37 -1.11 -8.86
N VAL A 51 5.96 -1.14 -7.68
CA VAL A 51 7.41 -1.08 -7.60
C VAL A 51 7.90 -2.47 -8.02
N SER A 52 8.24 -2.58 -9.31
CA SER A 52 8.83 -3.80 -9.87
C SER A 52 10.07 -4.15 -9.05
N PRO A 53 10.39 -5.44 -8.83
CA PRO A 53 11.68 -5.84 -8.26
C PRO A 53 12.89 -5.28 -9.03
N SER A 54 12.69 -4.88 -10.28
CA SER A 54 13.69 -4.24 -11.16
C SER A 54 13.78 -2.71 -11.01
N ASP A 55 12.92 -2.08 -10.21
CA ASP A 55 12.95 -0.63 -9.98
C ASP A 55 14.08 -0.31 -8.99
N PRO A 56 15.05 0.56 -9.34
CA PRO A 56 16.15 0.94 -8.44
C PRO A 56 15.70 1.63 -7.15
N LYS A 57 14.45 2.12 -7.08
CA LYS A 57 13.82 2.65 -5.86
C LYS A 57 13.10 1.58 -5.03
N TYR A 58 13.08 0.32 -5.48
CA TYR A 58 12.54 -0.81 -4.74
C TYR A 58 13.41 -1.15 -3.53
N ASN A 59 13.02 -0.69 -2.36
CA ASN A 59 13.61 -1.16 -1.13
C ASN A 59 12.85 -2.40 -0.64
N ARG A 60 13.51 -3.58 -0.68
CA ARG A 60 12.96 -4.84 -0.12
C ARG A 60 12.49 -4.69 1.34
N ASN A 61 13.05 -3.73 2.08
CA ASN A 61 12.75 -3.48 3.48
C ASN A 61 11.65 -2.45 3.74
N THR A 62 11.19 -1.67 2.75
CA THR A 62 10.01 -0.78 2.88
C THR A 62 8.67 -1.51 2.76
N GLY A 63 8.70 -2.83 2.50
CA GLY A 63 7.57 -3.59 1.97
C GLY A 63 6.80 -4.51 2.91
N VAL A 64 6.85 -4.33 4.24
CA VAL A 64 6.13 -5.24 5.16
C VAL A 64 4.75 -4.71 5.50
N TYR A 65 3.73 -5.23 4.81
CA TYR A 65 2.38 -4.69 4.82
C TYR A 65 1.42 -5.60 5.54
N GLY A 66 0.79 -5.06 6.58
CA GLY A 66 -0.33 -5.65 7.28
C GLY A 66 -1.65 -5.07 6.80
N VAL A 67 -2.70 -5.87 6.93
CA VAL A 67 -4.08 -5.42 6.73
C VAL A 67 -4.97 -5.95 7.84
N LEU A 68 -5.83 -5.10 8.38
CA LEU A 68 -6.98 -5.49 9.19
C LEU A 68 -8.23 -5.37 8.31
N ILE A 69 -8.94 -6.48 8.17
CA ILE A 69 -10.15 -6.60 7.36
C ILE A 69 -11.30 -6.84 8.35
N CYS A 70 -12.21 -5.89 8.43
CA CYS A 70 -13.43 -6.00 9.20
C CYS A 70 -14.58 -6.24 8.23
N TYR A 71 -15.36 -7.30 8.41
CA TYR A 71 -16.41 -7.66 7.46
C TYR A 71 -17.56 -8.40 8.11
N GLU A 72 -18.73 -8.37 7.48
CA GLU A 72 -19.91 -9.08 7.95
C GLU A 72 -20.32 -10.18 6.96
N VAL A 73 -20.66 -11.36 7.46
CA VAL A 73 -21.22 -12.46 6.66
C VAL A 73 -22.48 -12.99 7.35
N ASN A 74 -23.62 -12.92 6.67
CA ASN A 74 -24.93 -13.34 7.19
C ASN A 74 -25.26 -12.69 8.56
N GLY A 75 -25.04 -11.38 8.70
CA GLY A 75 -25.26 -10.67 9.97
C GLY A 75 -24.20 -10.92 11.05
N LYS A 76 -23.21 -11.79 10.78
CA LYS A 76 -22.14 -12.09 11.74
C LYS A 76 -20.87 -11.31 11.40
N GLN A 77 -20.47 -10.50 12.36
CA GLN A 77 -19.24 -9.72 12.35
C GLN A 77 -18.00 -10.63 12.39
N LYS A 78 -17.01 -10.32 11.55
CA LYS A 78 -15.74 -11.05 11.39
C LYS A 78 -14.58 -10.08 11.22
N ALA A 79 -13.41 -10.49 11.70
CA ALA A 79 -12.19 -9.68 11.64
C ALA A 79 -10.97 -10.55 11.31
N ALA A 80 -10.18 -10.13 10.33
CA ALA A 80 -8.96 -10.80 9.91
C ALA A 80 -7.80 -9.82 9.83
N ARG A 81 -6.74 -10.09 10.59
CA ARG A 81 -5.47 -9.37 10.49
C ARG A 81 -4.47 -10.26 9.75
N GLN A 82 -3.92 -9.76 8.64
CA GLN A 82 -3.15 -10.55 7.70
C GLN A 82 -1.87 -9.83 7.30
N ASP A 83 -0.81 -10.60 7.06
CA ASP A 83 0.41 -10.12 6.41
C ASP A 83 0.27 -10.33 4.89
N MET A 84 0.38 -9.26 4.12
CA MET A 84 0.26 -9.25 2.67
C MET A 84 1.60 -9.18 1.95
N THR A 85 2.70 -8.97 2.67
CA THR A 85 4.05 -8.68 2.16
C THR A 85 4.48 -9.62 1.06
N TYR A 86 4.46 -10.92 1.35
CA TYR A 86 4.91 -11.93 0.41
C TYR A 86 4.03 -11.98 -0.86
N LYS A 87 2.71 -11.89 -0.70
CA LYS A 87 1.77 -11.97 -1.84
C LYS A 87 1.89 -10.72 -2.73
N LEU A 88 2.02 -9.54 -2.15
CA LEU A 88 2.23 -8.31 -2.89
C LEU A 88 3.56 -8.32 -3.64
N ALA A 89 4.65 -8.77 -2.99
CA ALA A 89 5.97 -8.82 -3.61
C ALA A 89 6.06 -9.82 -4.78
N ASN A 90 5.40 -10.98 -4.67
CA ASN A 90 5.52 -12.05 -5.68
C ASN A 90 4.41 -12.07 -6.71
N LYS A 91 3.20 -11.61 -6.37
CA LYS A 91 2.01 -11.67 -7.24
C LYS A 91 1.51 -10.30 -7.66
N GLY A 92 2.04 -9.21 -7.09
CA GLY A 92 1.57 -7.84 -7.34
C GLY A 92 0.17 -7.54 -6.83
N LYS A 93 -0.48 -8.50 -6.14
CA LYS A 93 -1.80 -8.36 -5.52
C LYS A 93 -1.96 -9.29 -4.32
N TYR A 94 -2.84 -8.91 -3.40
CA TYR A 94 -3.30 -9.73 -2.29
C TYR A 94 -4.79 -10.05 -2.49
N SER A 95 -5.19 -11.29 -2.22
CA SER A 95 -6.58 -11.73 -2.31
C SER A 95 -6.95 -12.47 -1.03
N PHE A 96 -8.09 -12.10 -0.46
CA PHE A 96 -8.63 -12.68 0.77
C PHE A 96 -10.07 -13.16 0.54
N TYR A 97 -10.35 -14.42 0.86
CA TYR A 97 -11.68 -14.98 0.75
C TYR A 97 -12.60 -14.42 1.84
N LEU A 98 -13.74 -13.83 1.45
CA LEU A 98 -14.71 -13.28 2.38
C LEU A 98 -15.82 -14.28 2.70
N CYS A 99 -16.50 -14.78 1.67
CA CYS A 99 -17.60 -15.73 1.83
C CYS A 99 -17.95 -16.46 0.53
N GLY A 100 -18.72 -17.54 0.67
CA GLY A 100 -19.19 -18.35 -0.46
C GLY A 100 -20.43 -17.74 -1.11
N SER A 101 -20.82 -18.28 -2.25
CA SER A 101 -21.98 -17.82 -3.05
C SER A 101 -23.31 -17.81 -2.32
N SER A 102 -23.54 -18.77 -1.41
CA SER A 102 -24.76 -18.85 -0.61
C SER A 102 -24.82 -17.85 0.56
N SER A 103 -23.74 -17.08 0.79
CA SER A 103 -23.64 -16.17 1.92
C SER A 103 -23.82 -14.71 1.49
N ARG A 104 -24.53 -13.95 2.32
CA ARG A 104 -24.69 -12.51 2.19
C ARG A 104 -23.50 -11.80 2.82
N LEU A 105 -22.69 -11.15 1.99
CA LEU A 105 -21.66 -10.22 2.42
C LEU A 105 -22.31 -8.89 2.83
N GLY A 106 -22.04 -8.42 4.04
CA GLY A 106 -22.44 -7.10 4.52
C GLY A 106 -21.32 -6.08 4.33
N ASN A 107 -21.21 -5.13 5.27
CA ASN A 107 -20.17 -4.11 5.23
C ASN A 107 -18.78 -4.73 5.27
N VAL A 108 -17.84 -4.13 4.54
CA VAL A 108 -16.42 -4.47 4.54
C VAL A 108 -15.65 -3.17 4.72
N SER A 109 -14.71 -3.15 5.66
CA SER A 109 -13.73 -2.07 5.82
C SER A 109 -12.34 -2.65 5.97
N VAL A 110 -11.35 -1.86 5.58
CA VAL A 110 -9.96 -2.25 5.55
C VAL A 110 -9.11 -1.16 6.17
N GLU A 111 -8.22 -1.55 7.08
CA GLU A 111 -7.18 -0.70 7.63
C GLU A 111 -5.81 -1.26 7.27
N TYR A 112 -5.01 -0.45 6.58
CA TYR A 112 -3.65 -0.80 6.19
C TYR A 112 -2.66 -0.32 7.25
N PHE A 113 -1.64 -1.11 7.52
CA PHE A 113 -0.58 -0.71 8.44
C PHE A 113 0.75 -1.32 8.03
N ASN A 114 1.85 -0.67 8.40
CA ASN A 114 3.18 -1.22 8.19
C ASN A 114 3.58 -2.07 9.41
N LEU A 115 3.95 -3.32 9.17
CA LEU A 115 4.29 -4.28 10.24
C LEU A 115 5.62 -3.93 10.94
N LYS A 116 6.47 -3.09 10.33
CA LYS A 116 7.73 -2.61 10.91
C LYS A 116 7.60 -1.28 11.66
N ASP A 117 6.64 -0.44 11.29
CA ASP A 117 6.47 0.87 11.92
C ASP A 117 6.01 0.75 13.38
N LEU A 118 5.31 -0.34 13.72
CA LEU A 118 4.75 -0.59 15.04
C LEU A 118 5.17 -1.99 15.56
N PRO A 119 5.50 -2.13 16.85
CA PRO A 119 5.62 -3.45 17.47
C PRO A 119 4.27 -4.20 17.44
N LYS A 120 4.31 -5.53 17.47
CA LYS A 120 3.14 -6.41 17.26
C LYS A 120 1.96 -6.13 18.21
N ASN A 121 2.24 -5.66 19.43
CA ASN A 121 1.24 -5.28 20.42
C ASN A 121 0.53 -3.95 20.11
N GLN A 122 1.05 -3.16 19.18
CA GLN A 122 0.46 -1.89 18.71
C GLN A 122 -0.20 -2.03 17.34
N TRP A 123 -0.14 -3.21 16.71
CA TRP A 123 -0.86 -3.46 15.47
C TRP A 123 -2.37 -3.37 15.66
N PRO A 124 -3.14 -2.93 14.66
CA PRO A 124 -4.60 -2.81 14.74
C PRO A 124 -5.25 -4.09 15.30
N GLU A 125 -6.12 -3.91 16.28
CA GLU A 125 -6.75 -5.01 17.01
C GLU A 125 -8.05 -5.43 16.33
N LYS A 126 -8.28 -6.74 16.25
CA LYS A 126 -9.51 -7.29 15.68
C LYS A 126 -10.76 -6.89 16.48
N SER A 127 -10.61 -6.67 17.78
CA SER A 127 -11.67 -6.22 18.70
C SER A 127 -12.19 -4.83 18.36
N LYS A 128 -11.43 -3.99 17.64
CA LYS A 128 -11.85 -2.63 17.27
C LYS A 128 -12.65 -2.55 15.97
N CYS A 129 -12.91 -3.68 15.33
CA CYS A 129 -13.72 -3.72 14.12
C CYS A 129 -15.21 -3.37 14.37
N PHE A 130 -15.70 -3.61 15.59
CA PHE A 130 -17.12 -3.54 15.94
C PHE A 130 -17.32 -3.10 17.38
#